data_AF-A0AAD4XID8-F1
#
_entry.id   AF-A0AAD4XID8-F1
#
_cell.length_a   1.000
_cell.length_b   1.000
_cell.length_c   1.000
_cell.angle_alpha   90.00
_cell.angle_beta   90.00
_cell.angle_gamma   90.00
#
_symmetry.space_group_name_H-M   'P 1'
#
loop_
_entity.id
_entity.type
_entity.pdbx_description
1 polymer ?
#
loop_
_entity_poly.entity_id
_entity_poly.type
_entity_poly.pdbx_seq_one_letter_code
_entity_poly.pdbx_strand_id
1 'polypeptide(L)'
;MMHMTFYWGKNVTILFSSWRTDSWLSYAISLLVCVLFSAFYQYLEDKRLKLKNMERAKKSPSTIQTPLLIPVLGKRNLGKRFWLGLLFGVNSAIGYLLMLAVMSFNGGVFIAIVLGLVIGFVLFRCDEEEDEDLMSENPCACA
;
A
#
# COMPACT_ATOMS: atom_id res chain seq x y z
N MET A 1 5.57 -30.71 8.58
CA MET A 1 4.17 -31.01 8.94
C MET A 1 3.38 -29.72 8.76
N MET A 2 2.20 -29.77 8.15
CA MET A 2 1.35 -28.59 8.00
C MET A 2 0.74 -28.26 9.36
N HIS A 3 1.15 -27.13 9.94
CA HIS A 3 0.57 -26.62 11.18
C HIS A 3 -0.77 -25.95 10.84
N MET A 4 -1.87 -26.41 11.45
CA MET A 4 -3.21 -25.81 11.31
C MET A 4 -3.49 -24.77 12.40
N THR A 5 -2.49 -24.48 13.22
CA THR A 5 -2.54 -23.52 14.33
C THR A 5 -1.27 -22.67 14.32
N PHE A 6 -1.33 -21.48 14.93
CA PHE A 6 -0.15 -20.64 15.08
C PHE A 6 0.99 -21.40 15.76
N TYR A 7 2.18 -21.33 15.17
CA TYR A 7 3.39 -21.90 15.74
C TYR A 7 4.53 -20.90 15.77
N TRP A 8 5.45 -21.12 16.69
CA TRP A 8 6.68 -20.35 16.83
C TRP A 8 7.85 -21.24 16.44
N GLY A 9 8.51 -20.90 15.35
CA GLY A 9 9.64 -21.68 14.84
C GLY A 9 10.37 -20.95 13.71
N LYS A 10 11.68 -21.20 13.62
CA LYS A 10 12.54 -20.62 12.58
C LYS A 10 12.43 -21.31 11.23
N ASN A 11 11.98 -22.58 11.22
CA ASN A 11 11.89 -23.39 10.00
C ASN A 11 10.58 -23.11 9.28
N VAL A 12 10.58 -22.14 8.36
CA VAL A 12 9.40 -21.69 7.61
C VAL A 12 9.72 -21.71 6.12
N THR A 13 8.75 -22.10 5.32
CA THR A 13 8.80 -21.92 3.86
C THR A 13 7.81 -20.82 3.49
N ILE A 14 8.32 -19.67 3.03
CA ILE A 14 7.52 -18.47 2.73
C ILE A 14 7.18 -18.45 1.24
N LEU A 15 5.92 -18.67 0.89
CA LEU A 15 5.32 -18.67 -0.47
C LEU A 15 5.89 -19.67 -1.49
N PHE A 16 7.22 -19.73 -1.65
CA PHE A 16 7.91 -20.57 -2.62
C PHE A 16 8.76 -21.59 -1.88
N SER A 17 8.85 -22.81 -2.42
CA SER A 17 9.74 -23.86 -1.92
C SER A 17 11.21 -23.42 -1.84
N SER A 18 11.60 -22.44 -2.66
CA SER A 18 12.94 -21.84 -2.70
C SER A 18 13.24 -20.95 -1.49
N TRP A 19 12.23 -20.33 -0.88
CA TRP A 19 12.40 -19.44 0.27
C TRP A 19 12.15 -20.21 1.58
N ARG A 20 13.13 -21.05 1.95
CA ARG A 20 13.13 -21.77 3.23
C ARG A 20 14.14 -21.16 4.19
N THR A 21 13.71 -20.93 5.43
CA THR A 21 14.57 -20.41 6.49
C THR A 21 15.06 -21.54 7.39
N ASP A 22 16.32 -21.96 7.27
CA ASP A 22 16.89 -23.02 8.12
C ASP A 22 17.71 -22.48 9.31
N SER A 23 18.03 -21.18 9.34
CA SER A 23 18.86 -20.54 10.38
C SER A 23 18.14 -19.34 11.01
N TRP A 24 18.60 -18.92 12.20
CA TRP A 24 18.04 -17.75 12.88
C TRP A 24 18.24 -16.46 12.07
N LEU A 25 19.38 -16.32 11.38
CA LEU A 25 19.65 -15.16 10.54
C LEU A 25 18.76 -15.14 9.30
N SER A 26 18.58 -16.28 8.61
CA SER A 26 17.70 -16.33 7.44
C SER A 26 16.24 -16.07 7.83
N TYR A 27 15.84 -16.52 9.02
CA TYR A 27 14.55 -16.18 9.59
C TYR A 27 14.42 -14.67 9.86
N ALA A 28 15.38 -14.06 10.56
CA ALA A 28 15.36 -12.63 10.86
C ALA A 28 15.36 -11.75 9.59
N ILE A 29 16.17 -12.10 8.59
CA ILE A 29 16.18 -11.43 7.28
C ILE A 29 14.80 -11.56 6.61
N SER A 30 14.20 -12.75 6.66
CA SER A 30 12.87 -12.95 6.07
C SER A 30 11.80 -12.13 6.77
N LEU A 31 11.84 -12.01 8.10
CA LEU A 31 10.96 -11.12 8.86
C LEU A 31 11.14 -9.66 8.45
N LEU A 32 12.38 -9.20 8.32
CA LEU A 32 12.69 -7.84 7.87
C LEU A 32 12.13 -7.60 6.45
N VAL A 33 12.27 -8.56 5.55
CA VAL A 33 11.68 -8.45 4.20
C VAL A 33 10.16 -8.43 4.27
N CYS A 34 9.51 -9.21 5.13
CA CYS A 34 8.06 -9.14 5.34
C CYS A 34 7.60 -7.76 5.85
N VAL A 35 8.33 -7.15 6.79
CA VAL A 35 8.07 -5.78 7.26
C VAL A 35 8.20 -4.78 6.12
N LEU A 36 9.30 -4.85 5.34
CA LEU A 36 9.52 -3.94 4.22
C LEU A 36 8.47 -4.09 3.12
N PHE A 37 8.09 -5.32 2.76
CA PHE A 37 7.06 -5.58 1.74
C PHE A 37 5.68 -5.10 2.16
N SER A 38 5.32 -5.26 3.44
CA SER A 38 4.05 -4.76 3.97
C SER A 38 4.01 -3.24 4.09
N ALA A 39 5.11 -2.60 4.51
CA ALA A 39 5.23 -1.14 4.48
C ALA A 39 5.16 -0.59 3.03
N PHE A 40 5.82 -1.26 2.09
CA PHE A 40 5.79 -0.90 0.67
C PHE A 40 4.39 -1.09 0.04
N TYR A 41 3.64 -2.11 0.45
CA TYR A 41 2.23 -2.27 0.07
C TYR A 41 1.41 -1.03 0.48
N GLN A 42 1.57 -0.58 1.73
CA GLN A 42 0.85 0.60 2.23
C GLN A 42 1.24 1.88 1.49
N TYR A 43 2.52 2.03 1.12
CA TYR A 43 3.02 3.12 0.28
C TYR A 43 2.33 3.16 -1.09
N LEU A 44 2.20 2.02 -1.76
CA LEU A 44 1.54 1.94 -3.07
C LEU A 44 0.04 2.23 -2.97
N GLU A 45 -0.61 1.76 -1.90
CA GLU A 45 -2.00 2.05 -1.63
C GLU A 45 -2.24 3.55 -1.42
N ASP A 46 -1.38 4.21 -0.63
CA ASP A 46 -1.43 5.64 -0.40
C ASP A 46 -1.33 6.44 -1.71
N LYS A 47 -0.32 6.18 -2.55
CA LYS A 47 -0.19 6.87 -3.85
C LYS A 47 -1.42 6.68 -4.73
N ARG A 48 -2.05 5.51 -4.69
CA ARG A 48 -3.29 5.25 -5.43
C ARG A 48 -4.46 6.06 -4.87
N LEU A 49 -4.57 6.18 -3.54
CA LEU A 49 -5.60 6.98 -2.89
C LEU A 49 -5.42 8.47 -3.22
N LYS A 50 -4.19 9.02 -3.14
CA LYS A 50 -3.90 10.41 -3.52
C LYS A 50 -4.27 10.70 -4.97
N LEU A 51 -3.93 9.81 -5.92
CA LEU A 51 -4.32 9.98 -7.32
C LEU A 51 -5.84 10.05 -7.48
N LYS A 52 -6.58 9.16 -6.79
CA LYS A 52 -8.06 9.14 -6.83
C LYS A 52 -8.67 10.39 -6.18
N ASN A 53 -8.08 10.87 -5.09
CA ASN A 53 -8.52 12.09 -4.40
C ASN A 53 -8.26 13.34 -5.25
N MET A 54 -7.10 13.44 -5.91
CA MET A 54 -6.77 14.53 -6.84
C MET A 54 -7.70 14.57 -8.06
N GLU A 55 -8.04 13.39 -8.62
CA GLU A 55 -9.05 13.30 -9.68
C GLU A 55 -10.44 13.74 -9.20
N ARG A 56 -10.79 13.46 -7.94
CA ARG A 56 -12.05 13.90 -7.33
C ARG A 56 -12.06 15.40 -7.03
N ALA A 57 -10.96 15.96 -6.53
CA ALA A 57 -10.79 17.39 -6.27
C ALA A 57 -10.92 18.21 -7.57
N LYS A 58 -10.31 17.75 -8.66
CA LYS A 58 -10.49 18.36 -10.00
C LYS A 58 -11.92 18.29 -10.54
N LYS A 59 -12.76 17.40 -9.99
CA LYS A 59 -14.16 17.21 -10.38
C LYS A 59 -15.16 17.93 -9.48
N SER A 60 -14.73 18.52 -8.36
CA SER A 60 -15.59 19.25 -7.40
C SER A 60 -15.66 20.74 -7.78
N PRO A 61 -16.82 21.42 -7.64
CA PRO A 61 -17.35 22.26 -8.69
C PRO A 61 -17.13 23.76 -8.44
N SER A 62 -16.58 24.45 -9.43
CA SER A 62 -17.07 25.78 -9.78
C SER A 62 -17.96 25.65 -11.02
N THR A 63 -19.24 25.96 -10.82
CA THR A 63 -20.25 26.29 -11.86
C THR A 63 -21.11 25.14 -12.40
N ILE A 64 -22.31 25.04 -11.80
CA ILE A 64 -23.64 24.97 -12.44
C ILE A 64 -23.70 24.38 -13.86
N GLN A 65 -24.32 23.19 -13.95
CA GLN A 65 -25.11 22.64 -15.07
C GLN A 65 -24.57 22.85 -16.50
N THR A 66 -23.91 21.83 -17.06
CA THR A 66 -24.11 21.43 -18.48
C THR A 66 -23.90 19.91 -18.65
N PRO A 67 -24.96 19.08 -18.59
CA PRO A 67 -24.84 17.62 -18.70
C PRO A 67 -24.63 17.09 -20.13
N LEU A 68 -24.33 17.94 -21.13
CA LEU A 68 -24.35 17.56 -22.54
C LEU A 68 -23.13 17.95 -23.38
N LEU A 69 -22.05 18.42 -22.76
CA LEU A 69 -20.76 18.53 -23.44
C LEU A 69 -19.76 17.63 -22.73
N ILE A 70 -19.67 16.39 -23.20
CA ILE A 70 -18.47 15.58 -23.03
C ILE A 70 -17.44 16.24 -23.96
N PRO A 71 -16.45 17.00 -23.47
CA PRO A 71 -15.38 17.45 -24.35
C PRO A 71 -14.67 16.22 -24.89
N VAL A 72 -14.87 16.02 -26.20
CA VAL A 72 -14.32 14.94 -26.99
C VAL A 72 -12.80 14.97 -26.87
N LEU A 73 -12.28 13.85 -26.38
CA LEU A 73 -10.99 13.29 -26.76
C LEU A 73 -9.79 14.24 -26.71
N GLY A 74 -9.49 14.79 -25.53
CA GLY A 74 -8.11 15.17 -25.23
C GLY A 74 -7.21 13.98 -25.51
N LYS A 75 -6.08 14.16 -26.22
CA LYS A 75 -5.10 13.13 -26.59
C LYS A 75 -4.71 12.33 -25.34
N ARG A 76 -5.46 11.26 -25.05
CA ARG A 76 -5.35 10.48 -23.82
C ARG A 76 -4.08 9.67 -23.96
N ASN A 77 -3.05 10.01 -23.19
CA ASN A 77 -1.83 9.22 -23.15
C ASN A 77 -2.19 7.79 -22.71
N LEU A 78 -2.31 6.89 -23.68
CA LEU A 78 -2.55 5.46 -23.48
C LEU A 78 -1.50 4.88 -22.53
N GLY A 79 -0.27 5.38 -22.61
CA GLY A 79 0.80 5.07 -21.67
C GLY A 79 0.46 5.41 -20.21
N LYS A 80 -0.20 6.53 -19.92
CA LYS A 80 -0.61 6.86 -18.53
C LYS A 80 -1.64 5.86 -17.99
N ARG A 81 -2.58 5.42 -18.83
CA ARG A 81 -3.58 4.40 -18.47
C ARG A 81 -2.95 3.03 -18.25
N PHE A 82 -2.02 2.66 -19.11
CA PHE A 82 -1.27 1.41 -18.96
C PHE A 82 -0.43 1.42 -17.68
N TRP A 83 0.33 2.49 -17.42
CA TRP A 83 1.11 2.65 -16.20
C TRP A 83 0.24 2.60 -14.93
N LEU A 84 -0.93 3.25 -14.96
CA LEU A 84 -1.88 3.20 -13.84
C LEU A 84 -2.41 1.77 -13.62
N GLY A 85 -2.76 1.05 -14.69
CA GLY A 85 -3.19 -0.34 -14.63
C GLY A 85 -2.10 -1.27 -14.12
N LEU A 86 -0.84 -1.05 -14.53
CA LEU A 86 0.31 -1.80 -14.05
C LEU A 86 0.54 -1.58 -12.54
N LEU A 87 0.50 -0.32 -12.08
CA LEU A 87 0.60 0.01 -10.66
C LEU A 87 -0.50 -0.68 -9.84
N PHE A 88 -1.73 -0.69 -10.37
CA PHE A 88 -2.86 -1.38 -9.74
C PHE A 88 -2.64 -2.90 -9.67
N GLY A 89 -2.13 -3.50 -10.74
CA GLY A 89 -1.80 -4.92 -10.80
C GLY A 89 -0.74 -5.29 -9.77
N VAL A 90 0.35 -4.51 -9.70
CA VAL A 90 1.45 -4.72 -8.73
C VAL A 90 0.95 -4.60 -7.29
N ASN A 91 0.17 -3.55 -6.97
CA ASN A 91 -0.39 -3.38 -5.63
C ASN A 91 -1.29 -4.56 -5.22
N SER A 92 -2.16 -5.01 -6.13
CA SER A 92 -3.06 -6.13 -5.87
C SER A 92 -2.28 -7.44 -5.70
N ALA A 93 -1.25 -7.66 -6.52
CA ALA A 93 -0.38 -8.83 -6.40
C ALA A 93 0.32 -8.89 -5.04
N ILE A 94 0.91 -7.78 -4.57
CA ILE A 94 1.56 -7.72 -3.26
C ILE A 94 0.58 -8.03 -2.13
N GLY A 95 -0.65 -7.49 -2.19
CA GLY A 95 -1.69 -7.80 -1.19
C GLY A 95 -2.01 -9.30 -1.10
N TYR A 96 -2.14 -9.97 -2.25
CA TYR A 96 -2.33 -11.43 -2.27
C TYR A 96 -1.10 -12.20 -1.77
N LEU A 97 0.11 -11.74 -2.07
CA LEU A 97 1.34 -12.36 -1.56
C LEU A 97 1.43 -12.25 -0.03
N LEU A 98 1.07 -11.09 0.55
CA LEU A 98 1.02 -10.91 2.01
C LEU A 98 -0.03 -11.83 2.65
N MET A 99 -1.20 -11.98 2.01
CA MET A 99 -2.23 -12.91 2.47
C MET A 99 -1.73 -14.36 2.46
N LEU A 100 -1.04 -14.77 1.39
CA LEU A 100 -0.39 -16.08 1.30
C LEU A 100 0.71 -16.25 2.36
N ALA A 101 1.46 -15.20 2.67
CA ALA A 101 2.48 -15.24 3.73
C ALA A 101 1.85 -15.46 5.12
N VAL A 102 0.73 -14.79 5.41
CA VAL A 102 0.01 -14.97 6.68
C VAL A 102 -0.58 -16.37 6.83
N MET A 103 -1.00 -16.99 5.72
CA MET A 103 -1.45 -18.40 5.69
C MET A 103 -0.36 -19.41 6.07
N SER A 104 0.90 -18.98 6.27
CA SER A 104 1.97 -19.84 6.80
C SER A 104 1.78 -20.20 8.28
N PHE A 105 0.85 -19.57 9.00
CA PHE A 105 0.58 -19.74 10.44
C PHE A 105 1.81 -19.56 11.35
N ASN A 106 2.89 -18.94 10.84
CA ASN A 106 4.04 -18.61 11.67
C ASN A 106 3.77 -17.32 12.45
N GLY A 107 3.89 -17.37 13.78
CA GLY A 107 3.62 -16.23 14.64
C GLY A 107 4.49 -15.02 14.33
N GLY A 108 5.80 -15.23 14.10
CA GLY A 108 6.72 -14.13 13.80
C GLY A 108 6.46 -13.48 12.44
N VAL A 109 6.14 -14.27 11.40
CA VAL A 109 5.78 -13.72 10.08
C VAL A 109 4.49 -12.90 10.17
N PHE A 110 3.48 -13.41 10.89
CA PHE A 110 2.24 -12.68 11.12
C PHE A 110 2.50 -11.34 11.82
N ILE A 111 3.26 -11.35 12.92
CA ILE A 111 3.62 -10.13 13.65
C ILE A 111 4.41 -9.16 12.77
N ALA A 112 5.39 -9.65 12.00
CA ALA A 112 6.18 -8.83 11.09
C ALA A 112 5.32 -8.12 10.03
N ILE A 113 4.36 -8.83 9.43
CA ILE A 113 3.45 -8.23 8.45
C ILE A 113 2.55 -7.18 9.12
N VAL A 114 1.96 -7.48 10.28
CA VAL A 114 1.13 -6.51 11.01
C VAL A 114 1.93 -5.27 11.39
N LEU A 115 3.15 -5.44 11.93
CA LEU A 115 4.04 -4.33 12.27
C LEU A 115 4.41 -3.50 11.05
N GLY A 116 4.75 -4.12 9.92
CA GLY A 116 5.08 -3.38 8.70
C GLY A 116 3.88 -2.65 8.10
N LEU A 117 2.67 -3.19 8.20
CA LEU A 117 1.45 -2.46 7.84
C LEU A 117 1.22 -1.25 8.75
N VAL A 118 1.41 -1.39 10.07
CA VAL A 118 1.29 -0.28 11.03
C VAL A 118 2.34 0.79 10.76
N ILE A 119 3.60 0.39 10.59
CA ILE A 119 4.72 1.31 10.27
C ILE A 119 4.45 2.02 8.94
N GLY A 120 4.04 1.28 7.90
CA GLY A 120 3.70 1.86 6.61
C GLY A 120 2.51 2.81 6.68
N PHE A 121 1.50 2.50 7.50
CA PHE A 121 0.37 3.39 7.73
C PHE A 121 0.83 4.69 8.38
N VAL A 122 1.58 4.62 9.49
CA VAL A 122 2.06 5.80 10.20
C VAL A 122 2.99 6.64 9.31
N LEU A 123 3.99 6.03 8.68
CA LEU A 123 4.97 6.77 7.88
C LEU A 123 4.37 7.45 6.64
N PHE A 124 3.41 6.83 5.96
CA PHE A 124 2.90 7.36 4.68
C PHE A 124 1.57 8.10 4.79
N ARG A 125 0.79 7.87 5.87
CA ARG A 125 -0.50 8.55 6.07
C ARG A 125 -0.47 9.62 7.15
N CYS A 126 0.38 9.54 8.19
CA CYS A 126 0.48 10.66 9.14
C CYS A 126 1.32 11.83 8.59
N ASP A 127 2.26 11.61 7.67
CA ASP A 127 2.94 12.71 6.96
C ASP A 127 1.96 13.62 6.18
N GLU A 128 0.73 13.14 5.89
CA GLU A 128 -0.32 13.98 5.28
C GLU A 128 -1.12 14.81 6.28
N GLU A 129 -1.23 14.37 7.54
CA GLU A 129 -1.98 15.10 8.56
C GLU A 129 -1.21 16.35 9.01
N GLU A 130 0.13 16.29 9.11
CA GLU A 130 0.95 17.47 9.40
C GLU A 130 0.90 18.53 8.29
N ASP A 131 0.80 18.12 7.01
CA ASP A 131 0.72 19.05 5.87
C ASP A 131 -0.69 19.64 5.67
N GLU A 132 -1.79 18.89 5.90
CA GLU A 132 -3.15 19.46 5.83
C GLU A 132 -3.49 20.34 7.05
N ASP A 133 -3.06 19.98 8.27
CA ASP A 133 -3.31 20.81 9.45
C ASP A 133 -2.51 22.12 9.42
N LEU A 134 -1.27 22.12 8.91
CA LEU A 134 -0.49 23.35 8.73
C LEU A 134 -1.05 24.28 7.63
N MET A 135 -1.79 23.73 6.66
CA MET A 135 -2.50 24.49 5.63
C MET A 135 -3.90 24.92 6.07
N SER A 136 -4.51 24.22 7.05
CA SER A 136 -5.82 24.55 7.65
C SER A 136 -5.70 25.57 8.78
N GLU A 137 -4.55 25.67 9.47
CA GLU A 137 -4.30 26.67 10.52
C GLU A 137 -3.90 28.06 10.01
N ASN A 138 -3.80 28.26 8.69
CA ASN A 138 -3.66 29.60 8.10
C ASN A 138 -4.92 30.11 7.36
N PRO A 139 -6.12 30.18 7.99
CA PRO A 139 -7.24 30.90 7.42
C PRO A 139 -7.12 32.43 7.62
N CYS A 140 -6.03 32.96 8.18
CA CYS A 140 -5.84 34.39 8.43
C CYS A 140 -4.38 34.85 8.28
N ALA A 141 -3.85 34.86 7.05
CA ALA A 141 -2.73 35.74 6.68
C ALA A 141 -3.21 36.76 5.65
N CYS A 142 -4.20 37.56 6.05
CA CYS A 142 -4.52 38.84 5.44
C CYS A 142 -4.57 39.88 6.56
N ALA A 143 -3.43 40.52 6.82
CA ALA A 143 -3.31 41.87 7.38
C ALA A 143 -1.98 42.45 6.89
#